data_AF-A0A850G6M2-F1
#
_entry.id   AF-A0A850G6M2-F1
#
_cell.length_a   1.000
_cell.length_b   1.000
_cell.length_c   1.000
_cell.angle_alpha   90.00
_cell.angle_beta   90.00
_cell.angle_gamma   90.00
#
_symmetry.space_group_name_H-M   'P 1'
#
loop_
_entity.id
_entity.type
_entity.pdbx_description
1 polymer ?
#
loop_
_entity_poly.entity_id
_entity_poly.type
_entity_poly.pdbx_seq_one_letter_code
_entity_poly.pdbx_strand_id
1 'polypeptide(L)'
;MIGGITIQVLTPEDISSANWADTLLQPLTVPSSCLRPTKIGNYEPVKAKFISPQQPSLIWKNQVIWKTKKPKAEGFITISSPTGAFPSHSGVDLWVLQHEKNQEKTLVSIFKQWSTSSLADIGYIHLLTKTDIERGTLSGEVSVVDQRIPSYSMHWSTRSLRKQLPNIHWGMVFGSPYIDLFGREKLLSAPAHRVWETPSGQIFLQLTSSLFDLEHDYEHVHKTRERVKEHLGADAFYKPRRSTYHAPRFEIQHREVAPAIDPQRALEALKSNLQDRVSAALTTGKLHRPLAARMDKRERVVNHELQQAILLTKTEEDIVTDIERTFKIEALTVSIAGGIARPTSHTVDGRTVSAIQMHLEHESGYCQNLLFTYNQPFDGFKDCISLEPQPYIYERHARKI
;
A
#
# COMPACT_ATOMS: atom_id res chain seq x y z
N MET A 1 24.93 2.19 -2.14
CA MET A 1 24.94 0.92 -2.91
C MET A 1 24.26 1.26 -4.22
N ILE A 2 24.96 1.24 -5.34
CA ILE A 2 24.41 1.68 -6.63
C ILE A 2 23.86 0.45 -7.35
N GLY A 3 22.54 0.44 -7.54
CA GLY A 3 21.80 -0.45 -8.42
C GLY A 3 21.50 -1.86 -7.93
N GLY A 4 20.21 -2.18 -7.85
CA GLY A 4 19.70 -3.55 -7.68
C GLY A 4 18.85 -3.95 -8.87
N ILE A 5 18.68 -5.25 -9.08
CA ILE A 5 17.67 -5.74 -10.03
C ILE A 5 16.32 -5.71 -9.33
N THR A 6 15.33 -5.12 -9.96
CA THR A 6 13.96 -5.05 -9.48
C THR A 6 13.04 -5.78 -10.45
N ILE A 7 12.12 -6.56 -9.88
CA ILE A 7 11.02 -7.20 -10.58
C ILE A 7 9.75 -6.74 -9.90
N GLN A 8 8.75 -6.33 -10.67
CA GLN A 8 7.40 -6.12 -10.19
C GLN A 8 6.41 -6.71 -11.18
N VAL A 9 5.39 -7.38 -10.67
CA VAL A 9 4.28 -7.92 -11.44
C VAL A 9 2.99 -7.51 -10.75
N LEU A 10 2.12 -6.84 -11.49
CA LEU A 10 0.80 -6.41 -11.04
C LEU A 10 -0.28 -7.21 -11.75
N THR A 11 -1.20 -7.74 -10.98
CA THR A 11 -2.26 -8.64 -11.44
C THR A 11 -3.64 -8.14 -11.01
N PRO A 12 -4.67 -8.30 -11.87
CA PRO A 12 -6.05 -8.05 -11.49
C PRO A 12 -6.61 -9.15 -10.58
N GLU A 13 -5.93 -10.29 -10.46
CA GLU A 13 -6.36 -11.44 -9.68
C GLU A 13 -6.41 -11.15 -8.18
N ASP A 14 -7.43 -11.70 -7.52
CA ASP A 14 -7.50 -11.74 -6.07
C ASP A 14 -6.55 -12.82 -5.54
N ILE A 15 -5.34 -12.39 -5.17
CA ILE A 15 -4.33 -13.29 -4.61
C ILE A 15 -4.48 -13.52 -3.09
N SER A 16 -5.62 -13.16 -2.48
CA SER A 16 -5.87 -13.34 -1.05
C SER A 16 -5.96 -14.79 -0.61
N SER A 17 -6.24 -15.71 -1.54
CA SER A 17 -6.25 -17.15 -1.24
C SER A 17 -4.84 -17.66 -0.96
N ALA A 18 -4.69 -18.42 0.12
CA ALA A 18 -3.42 -19.07 0.49
C ALA A 18 -2.86 -19.99 -0.60
N ASN A 19 -3.68 -20.46 -1.55
CA ASN A 19 -3.22 -21.26 -2.68
C ASN A 19 -2.24 -20.49 -3.59
N TRP A 20 -2.28 -19.16 -3.58
CA TRP A 20 -1.31 -18.33 -4.30
C TRP A 20 0.10 -18.38 -3.69
N ALA A 21 0.23 -18.83 -2.44
CA ALA A 21 1.53 -19.01 -1.81
C ALA A 21 2.43 -19.94 -2.61
N ASP A 22 1.91 -21.11 -2.98
CA ASP A 22 2.67 -22.07 -3.77
C ASP A 22 2.96 -21.48 -5.14
N THR A 23 1.99 -20.87 -5.82
CA THR A 23 2.17 -20.27 -7.15
C THR A 23 3.26 -19.18 -7.18
N LEU A 24 3.30 -18.29 -6.18
CA LEU A 24 4.22 -17.14 -6.17
C LEU A 24 5.56 -17.46 -5.51
N LEU A 25 5.63 -18.40 -4.57
CA LEU A 25 6.87 -18.72 -3.87
C LEU A 25 7.60 -19.94 -4.46
N GLN A 26 6.90 -20.85 -5.15
CA GLN A 26 7.54 -22.01 -5.80
C GLN A 26 8.69 -21.62 -6.76
N PRO A 27 8.59 -20.58 -7.62
CA PRO A 27 9.69 -20.14 -8.48
C PRO A 27 10.97 -19.78 -7.71
N LEU A 28 10.84 -19.32 -6.45
CA LEU A 28 11.96 -18.95 -5.61
C LEU A 28 12.62 -20.17 -4.94
N THR A 29 11.96 -21.33 -4.92
CA THR A 29 12.37 -22.50 -4.13
C THR A 29 12.94 -23.64 -4.95
N VAL A 30 12.95 -23.50 -6.28
CA VAL A 30 13.59 -24.48 -7.17
C VAL A 30 15.07 -24.64 -6.80
N PRO A 31 15.65 -25.86 -6.84
CA PRO A 31 17.02 -26.11 -6.38
C PRO A 31 18.09 -25.24 -7.06
N SER A 32 17.84 -24.79 -8.29
CA SER A 32 18.72 -23.89 -9.06
C SER A 32 18.60 -22.41 -8.67
N SER A 33 17.61 -22.04 -7.86
CA SER A 33 17.39 -20.65 -7.45
C SER A 33 18.24 -20.29 -6.24
N CYS A 34 19.17 -19.35 -6.44
CA CYS A 34 19.87 -18.70 -5.33
C CYS A 34 18.94 -17.79 -4.50
N LEU A 35 17.70 -17.54 -4.95
CA LEU A 35 16.78 -16.58 -4.34
C LEU A 35 15.88 -17.19 -3.27
N ARG A 36 16.13 -18.44 -2.85
CA ARG A 36 15.34 -19.12 -1.82
C ARG A 36 15.19 -18.27 -0.55
N PRO A 37 13.96 -17.96 -0.12
CA PRO A 37 13.73 -17.22 1.11
C PRO A 37 14.43 -17.89 2.30
N THR A 38 15.08 -17.07 3.13
CA THR A 38 15.63 -17.49 4.42
C THR A 38 14.73 -17.09 5.59
N LYS A 39 13.97 -16.01 5.39
CA LYS A 39 13.02 -15.46 6.35
C LYS A 39 11.74 -15.05 5.63
N ILE A 40 10.61 -15.17 6.31
CA ILE A 40 9.30 -14.78 5.79
C ILE A 40 8.40 -14.25 6.92
N GLY A 41 7.47 -13.36 6.62
CA GLY A 41 6.51 -12.83 7.60
C GLY A 41 5.66 -11.71 7.02
N ASN A 42 4.70 -11.21 7.78
CA ASN A 42 3.81 -10.13 7.32
C ASN A 42 4.35 -8.71 7.57
N TYR A 43 5.33 -8.55 8.45
CA TYR A 43 5.76 -7.23 8.92
C TYR A 43 7.27 -7.21 9.18
N GLU A 44 7.86 -6.02 9.06
CA GLU A 44 9.22 -5.77 9.51
C GLU A 44 9.27 -5.54 11.03
N PRO A 45 10.28 -6.08 11.74
CA PRO A 45 11.37 -6.92 11.21
C PRO A 45 10.92 -8.36 10.89
N VAL A 46 11.33 -8.89 9.73
CA VAL A 46 11.05 -10.29 9.37
C VAL A 46 11.91 -11.24 10.23
N LYS A 47 11.25 -11.96 11.15
CA LYS A 47 11.92 -12.84 12.15
C LYS A 47 11.74 -14.34 11.88
N ALA A 48 10.60 -14.78 11.34
CA ALA A 48 10.34 -16.21 11.17
C ALA A 48 11.21 -16.81 10.06
N LYS A 49 11.75 -18.00 10.31
CA LYS A 49 12.53 -18.77 9.34
C LYS A 49 11.58 -19.32 8.27
N PHE A 50 12.02 -19.28 7.02
CA PHE A 50 11.34 -19.96 5.93
C PHE A 50 11.77 -21.43 5.92
N ILE A 51 10.82 -22.34 6.16
CA ILE A 51 11.06 -23.78 6.22
C ILE A 51 10.64 -24.43 4.89
N SER A 52 9.40 -24.18 4.47
CA SER A 52 8.83 -24.76 3.25
C SER A 52 7.85 -23.81 2.55
N PRO A 53 7.54 -24.05 1.25
CA PRO A 53 6.54 -23.29 0.50
C PRO A 53 5.10 -23.39 1.04
N GLN A 54 4.80 -24.39 1.88
CA GLN A 54 3.46 -24.59 2.46
C GLN A 54 3.23 -23.79 3.75
N GLN A 55 4.30 -23.44 4.47
CA GLN A 55 4.28 -22.59 5.66
C GLN A 55 3.64 -21.18 5.48
N PRO A 56 3.77 -20.50 4.33
CA PRO A 56 3.20 -19.19 4.08
C PRO A 56 1.68 -19.14 4.18
N SER A 57 0.95 -20.27 4.01
CA SER A 57 -0.51 -20.31 4.17
C SER A 57 -0.97 -19.78 5.54
N LEU A 58 -0.17 -19.96 6.59
CA LEU A 58 -0.45 -19.48 7.95
C LEU A 58 -0.24 -17.97 8.11
N ILE A 59 0.54 -17.37 7.20
CA ILE A 59 0.86 -15.94 7.18
C ILE A 59 0.32 -15.27 5.92
N TRP A 60 -0.52 -15.93 5.13
CA TRP A 60 -1.06 -15.37 3.89
C TRP A 60 -2.22 -14.43 4.24
N LYS A 61 -1.87 -13.16 4.45
CA LYS A 61 -2.75 -12.06 4.81
C LYS A 61 -2.43 -10.86 3.91
N ASN A 62 -2.91 -9.66 4.25
CA ASN A 62 -2.76 -8.40 3.50
C ASN A 62 -1.41 -8.19 2.79
N GLN A 63 -0.29 -8.64 3.38
CA GLN A 63 1.00 -8.64 2.73
C GLN A 63 1.90 -9.77 3.22
N VAL A 64 2.82 -10.23 2.38
CA VAL A 64 3.88 -11.19 2.75
C VAL A 64 5.23 -10.61 2.35
N ILE A 65 6.20 -10.64 3.25
CA ILE A 65 7.56 -10.13 3.04
C ILE A 65 8.53 -11.29 3.23
N TRP A 66 9.52 -11.41 2.36
CA TRP A 66 10.59 -12.38 2.51
C TRP A 66 11.97 -11.77 2.29
N LYS A 67 12.99 -12.44 2.84
CA LYS A 67 14.40 -12.04 2.71
C LYS A 67 15.31 -13.22 2.40
N THR A 68 16.27 -12.97 1.53
CA THR A 68 17.33 -13.90 1.14
C THR A 68 18.69 -13.28 1.48
N LYS A 69 19.62 -14.11 1.97
CA LYS A 69 20.95 -13.65 2.41
C LYS A 69 21.99 -13.64 1.30
N LYS A 70 21.95 -14.61 0.38
CA LYS A 70 22.95 -14.81 -0.69
C LYS A 70 22.26 -15.32 -1.97
N PRO A 71 22.06 -14.46 -2.99
CA PRO A 71 22.30 -13.01 -2.96
C PRO A 71 21.44 -12.31 -1.91
N LYS A 72 21.88 -11.12 -1.49
CA LYS A 72 21.04 -10.26 -0.65
C LYS A 72 19.84 -9.80 -1.49
N ALA A 73 18.67 -10.33 -1.18
CA ALA A 73 17.43 -9.98 -1.84
C ALA A 73 16.28 -9.87 -0.83
N GLU A 74 15.29 -9.09 -1.17
CA GLU A 74 14.04 -8.96 -0.44
C GLU A 74 12.90 -8.90 -1.43
N GLY A 75 11.75 -9.42 -1.05
CA GLY A 75 10.56 -9.26 -1.86
C GLY A 75 9.33 -9.17 -1.00
N PHE A 76 8.26 -8.70 -1.62
CA PHE A 76 6.99 -8.53 -0.97
C PHE A 76 5.87 -8.88 -1.94
N ILE A 77 4.78 -9.40 -1.37
CA ILE A 77 3.51 -9.62 -2.03
C ILE A 77 2.54 -8.67 -1.38
N THR A 78 1.89 -7.86 -2.19
CA THR A 78 0.81 -6.96 -1.78
C THR A 78 -0.50 -7.57 -2.24
N ILE A 79 -1.38 -7.88 -1.29
CA ILE A 79 -2.73 -8.35 -1.60
C ILE A 79 -3.62 -7.12 -1.63
N SER A 80 -4.27 -6.87 -2.76
CA SER A 80 -5.18 -5.74 -2.91
C SER A 80 -6.24 -5.80 -1.81
N SER A 81 -6.40 -4.71 -1.06
CA SER A 81 -7.47 -4.65 -0.07
C SER A 81 -8.81 -4.58 -0.81
N PRO A 82 -9.71 -5.53 -0.57
CA PRO A 82 -11.01 -5.51 -1.23
C PRO A 82 -11.93 -4.42 -0.66
N THR A 83 -11.55 -3.76 0.44
CA THR A 83 -12.31 -2.68 1.11
C THR A 83 -11.91 -1.27 0.68
N GLY A 84 -10.88 -1.10 -0.16
CA GLY A 84 -10.39 0.22 -0.53
C GLY A 84 -11.38 0.95 -1.44
N ALA A 85 -11.58 2.25 -1.22
CA ALA A 85 -12.41 3.12 -2.08
C ALA A 85 -12.00 3.10 -3.58
N PHE A 86 -10.80 2.61 -3.87
CA PHE A 86 -10.31 2.41 -5.23
C PHE A 86 -9.73 1.01 -5.38
N PRO A 87 -10.31 0.15 -6.24
CA PRO A 87 -9.71 -1.13 -6.59
C PRO A 87 -8.26 -0.95 -7.01
N SER A 88 -7.38 -1.79 -6.49
CA SER A 88 -5.96 -1.82 -6.82
C SER A 88 -5.56 -3.23 -7.24
N HIS A 89 -4.57 -3.34 -8.10
CA HIS A 89 -3.92 -4.62 -8.39
C HIS A 89 -3.37 -5.22 -7.10
N SER A 90 -3.37 -6.54 -7.05
CA SER A 90 -2.40 -7.26 -6.22
C SER A 90 -1.05 -7.27 -6.92
N GLY A 91 0.03 -7.49 -6.18
CA GLY A 91 1.37 -7.43 -6.75
C GLY A 91 2.37 -8.34 -6.07
N VAL A 92 3.38 -8.75 -6.85
CA VAL A 92 4.59 -9.38 -6.34
C VAL A 92 5.79 -8.60 -6.81
N ASP A 93 6.69 -8.35 -5.87
CA ASP A 93 7.86 -7.52 -6.06
C ASP A 93 9.10 -8.22 -5.50
N LEU A 94 10.22 -8.04 -6.18
CA LEU A 94 11.51 -8.58 -5.78
C LEU A 94 12.61 -7.56 -6.06
N TRP A 95 13.44 -7.33 -5.05
CA TRP A 95 14.63 -6.50 -5.13
C TRP A 95 15.87 -7.34 -4.80
N VAL A 96 16.77 -7.46 -5.77
CA VAL A 96 18.06 -8.14 -5.63
C VAL A 96 19.15 -7.07 -5.51
N LEU A 97 19.59 -6.86 -4.28
CA LEU A 97 20.55 -5.81 -3.90
C LEU A 97 21.99 -6.17 -4.26
N GLN A 98 22.29 -7.46 -4.37
CA GLN A 98 23.59 -7.98 -4.79
C GLN A 98 23.34 -8.97 -5.91
N HIS A 99 23.60 -8.57 -7.14
CA HIS A 99 23.33 -9.40 -8.29
C HIS A 99 24.63 -9.83 -8.96
N GLU A 100 24.58 -10.98 -9.63
CA GLU A 100 25.68 -11.51 -10.42
C GLU A 100 25.16 -11.87 -11.82
N LYS A 101 26.02 -11.79 -12.85
CA LYS A 101 25.61 -12.04 -14.24
C LYS A 101 25.02 -13.44 -14.46
N ASN A 102 25.49 -14.43 -13.71
CA ASN A 102 24.97 -15.80 -13.75
C ASN A 102 23.50 -15.92 -13.26
N GLN A 103 22.94 -14.90 -12.58
CA GLN A 103 21.57 -14.91 -12.04
C GLN A 103 20.52 -14.45 -13.05
N GLU A 104 20.91 -13.83 -14.16
CA GLU A 104 20.00 -13.23 -15.14
C GLU A 104 18.92 -14.21 -15.62
N LYS A 105 19.33 -15.40 -16.05
CA LYS A 105 18.41 -16.43 -16.56
C LYS A 105 17.38 -16.83 -15.51
N THR A 106 17.81 -16.99 -14.26
CA THR A 106 16.93 -17.33 -13.14
C THR A 106 15.93 -16.22 -12.86
N LEU A 107 16.38 -14.96 -12.84
CA LEU A 107 15.53 -13.79 -12.60
C LEU A 107 14.49 -13.59 -13.71
N VAL A 108 14.91 -13.72 -14.96
CA VAL A 108 14.02 -13.67 -16.13
C VAL A 108 13.01 -14.82 -16.09
N SER A 109 13.43 -16.02 -15.67
CA SER A 109 12.52 -17.16 -15.52
C SER A 109 11.47 -16.90 -14.44
N ILE A 110 11.87 -16.37 -13.29
CA ILE A 110 10.94 -16.01 -12.19
C ILE A 110 9.95 -14.96 -12.66
N PHE A 111 10.43 -13.89 -13.31
CA PHE A 111 9.57 -12.83 -13.86
C PHE A 111 8.53 -13.39 -14.82
N LYS A 112 8.94 -14.25 -15.77
CA LYS A 112 8.02 -14.90 -16.72
C LYS A 112 6.99 -15.77 -16.01
N GLN A 113 7.43 -16.56 -15.04
CA GLN A 113 6.55 -17.47 -14.32
C GLN A 113 5.50 -16.70 -13.52
N TRP A 114 5.90 -15.69 -12.73
CA TRP A 114 4.96 -14.84 -12.00
C TRP A 114 3.97 -14.14 -12.91
N SER A 115 4.46 -13.55 -13.99
CA SER A 115 3.61 -12.83 -14.95
C SER A 115 2.55 -13.75 -15.56
N THR A 116 2.95 -14.96 -15.96
CA THR A 116 2.06 -15.93 -16.62
C THR A 116 1.06 -16.53 -15.63
N SER A 117 1.53 -16.97 -14.45
CA SER A 117 0.68 -17.64 -13.48
C SER A 117 -0.32 -16.71 -12.80
N SER A 118 -0.02 -15.42 -12.76
CA SER A 118 -0.92 -14.40 -12.19
C SER A 118 -1.75 -13.66 -13.23
N LEU A 119 -1.67 -14.02 -14.53
CA LEU A 119 -2.36 -13.27 -15.60
C LEU A 119 -2.10 -11.75 -15.49
N ALA A 120 -0.86 -11.38 -15.20
CA ALA A 120 -0.46 -9.99 -14.98
C ALA A 120 -0.98 -9.03 -16.06
N ASP A 121 -1.61 -7.95 -15.60
CA ASP A 121 -1.97 -6.81 -16.46
C ASP A 121 -0.71 -6.08 -16.92
N ILE A 122 0.30 -6.01 -16.04
CA ILE A 122 1.61 -5.46 -16.38
C ILE A 122 2.68 -5.93 -15.40
N GLY A 123 3.92 -5.99 -15.86
CA GLY A 123 5.06 -6.20 -15.00
C GLY A 123 6.37 -5.82 -15.70
N TYR A 124 7.44 -5.69 -14.92
CA TYR A 124 8.77 -5.43 -15.41
C TYR A 124 9.85 -6.20 -14.67
N ILE A 125 11.00 -6.30 -15.34
CA ILE A 125 12.30 -6.61 -14.75
C ILE A 125 13.33 -5.58 -15.25
N HIS A 126 14.09 -5.01 -14.32
CA HIS A 126 15.01 -3.93 -14.63
C HIS A 126 16.20 -3.87 -13.68
N LEU A 127 17.37 -3.50 -14.19
CA LEU A 127 18.57 -3.22 -13.40
C LEU A 127 18.65 -1.71 -13.19
N LEU A 128 18.46 -1.27 -11.95
CA LEU A 128 18.38 0.16 -11.65
C LEU A 128 19.78 0.79 -11.70
N THR A 129 20.12 1.55 -12.73
CA THR A 129 21.44 2.21 -12.81
C THR A 129 21.44 3.59 -12.16
N LYS A 130 22.62 4.21 -12.01
CA LYS A 130 22.72 5.62 -11.58
C LYS A 130 21.94 6.55 -12.51
N THR A 131 22.03 6.32 -13.82
CA THR A 131 21.31 7.12 -14.83
C THR A 131 19.80 6.97 -14.68
N ASP A 132 19.31 5.76 -14.37
CA ASP A 132 17.88 5.52 -14.13
C ASP A 132 17.41 6.17 -12.83
N ILE A 133 18.23 6.21 -11.79
CA ILE A 133 17.92 6.92 -10.54
C ILE A 133 17.75 8.43 -10.80
N GLU A 134 18.70 9.05 -11.51
CA GLU A 134 18.67 10.48 -11.82
C GLU A 134 17.43 10.86 -12.64
N ARG A 135 17.10 10.05 -13.66
CA ARG A 135 15.93 10.27 -14.52
C ARG A 135 14.60 9.93 -13.82
N GLY A 136 14.55 8.78 -13.14
CA GLY A 136 13.37 8.25 -12.49
C GLY A 136 12.90 9.09 -11.30
N THR A 137 13.82 9.81 -10.64
CA THR A 137 13.47 10.76 -9.58
C THR A 137 12.66 11.94 -10.15
N LEU A 138 12.96 12.38 -11.39
CA LEU A 138 12.22 13.46 -12.07
C LEU A 138 10.83 13.03 -12.56
N SER A 139 10.63 11.74 -12.83
CA SER A 139 9.33 11.18 -13.22
C SER A 139 8.47 10.71 -12.04
N GLY A 140 9.05 10.65 -10.84
CA GLY A 140 8.43 10.03 -9.66
C GLY A 140 8.37 8.51 -9.72
N GLU A 141 9.06 7.89 -10.69
CA GLU A 141 9.17 6.44 -10.85
C GLU A 141 10.14 5.83 -9.82
N VAL A 142 11.17 6.57 -9.45
CA VAL A 142 12.15 6.18 -8.44
C VAL A 142 11.96 7.04 -7.19
N SER A 143 11.79 6.37 -6.06
CA SER A 143 11.66 6.99 -4.74
C SER A 143 12.91 6.75 -3.89
N VAL A 144 13.30 7.73 -3.09
CA VAL A 144 14.35 7.59 -2.08
C VAL A 144 13.72 6.99 -0.81
N VAL A 145 14.10 5.77 -0.46
CA VAL A 145 13.56 5.03 0.70
C VAL A 145 14.16 5.53 2.01
N ASP A 146 15.47 5.77 2.03
CA ASP A 146 16.18 6.35 3.18
C ASP A 146 17.13 7.45 2.70
N GLN A 147 16.91 8.68 3.18
CA GLN A 147 17.76 9.82 2.85
C GLN A 147 19.15 9.75 3.51
N ARG A 148 19.30 8.98 4.59
CA ARG A 148 20.58 8.80 5.30
C ARG A 148 21.46 7.77 4.62
N ILE A 149 20.84 6.73 4.06
CA ILE A 149 21.50 5.67 3.31
C ILE A 149 20.81 5.61 1.95
N PRO A 150 21.34 6.28 0.90
CA PRO A 150 20.65 6.43 -0.38
C PRO A 150 20.32 5.05 -0.95
N SER A 151 19.06 4.68 -0.72
CA SER A 151 18.42 3.46 -1.13
C SER A 151 17.24 3.90 -1.98
N TYR A 152 17.16 3.31 -3.16
CA TYR A 152 16.22 3.71 -4.18
C TYR A 152 15.29 2.53 -4.42
N SER A 153 13.99 2.81 -4.46
CA SER A 153 13.00 1.85 -4.89
C SER A 153 12.34 2.35 -6.16
N MET A 154 12.11 1.42 -7.07
CA MET A 154 11.25 1.61 -8.23
C MET A 154 10.05 0.71 -8.00
N HIS A 155 8.85 1.29 -8.05
CA HIS A 155 7.60 0.58 -7.87
C HIS A 155 6.50 1.32 -8.61
N TRP A 156 5.59 0.59 -9.25
CA TRP A 156 4.36 1.14 -9.77
C TRP A 156 3.20 0.86 -8.83
N SER A 157 2.25 1.78 -8.83
CA SER A 157 0.97 1.61 -8.16
C SER A 157 -0.14 1.62 -9.20
N THR A 158 -1.27 1.00 -8.89
CA THR A 158 -2.46 1.11 -9.76
C THR A 158 -2.83 2.58 -10.00
N ARG A 159 -2.69 3.41 -8.97
CA ARG A 159 -2.98 4.85 -9.04
C ARG A 159 -2.07 5.57 -10.03
N SER A 160 -0.78 5.24 -10.10
CA SER A 160 0.12 5.86 -11.07
C SER A 160 -0.17 5.37 -12.49
N LEU A 161 -0.44 4.08 -12.66
CA LEU A 161 -0.68 3.48 -13.97
C LEU A 161 -2.01 3.90 -14.61
N ARG A 162 -3.02 4.25 -13.80
CA ARG A 162 -4.27 4.89 -14.29
C ARG A 162 -4.05 6.27 -14.91
N LYS A 163 -2.90 6.90 -14.64
CA LYS A 163 -2.55 8.21 -15.21
C LYS A 163 -1.71 8.07 -16.47
N GLN A 164 -0.70 7.20 -16.42
CA GLN A 164 0.28 7.02 -17.50
C GLN A 164 1.19 5.83 -17.17
N LEU A 165 1.89 5.32 -18.17
CA LEU A 165 3.02 4.42 -17.96
C LEU A 165 4.30 5.26 -17.74
N PRO A 166 5.10 5.05 -16.68
CA PRO A 166 6.29 5.86 -16.45
C PRO A 166 7.32 5.73 -17.58
N ASN A 167 7.63 4.50 -17.99
CA ASN A 167 8.62 4.23 -19.02
C ASN A 167 8.51 2.80 -19.59
N ILE A 168 9.36 2.48 -20.57
CA ILE A 168 9.64 1.09 -20.98
C ILE A 168 10.90 0.58 -20.26
N HIS A 169 10.76 -0.47 -19.46
CA HIS A 169 11.87 -1.15 -18.80
C HIS A 169 12.56 -2.17 -19.70
N TRP A 170 13.67 -2.76 -19.23
CA TRP A 170 14.44 -3.71 -20.03
C TRP A 170 13.63 -4.92 -20.45
N GLY A 171 12.93 -5.53 -19.50
CA GLY A 171 11.94 -6.57 -19.77
C GLY A 171 10.59 -6.13 -19.24
N MET A 172 9.54 -6.31 -20.04
CA MET A 172 8.17 -6.00 -19.66
C MET A 172 7.21 -7.09 -20.12
N VAL A 173 6.09 -7.22 -19.40
CA VAL A 173 4.92 -7.99 -19.82
C VAL A 173 3.73 -7.04 -19.92
N PHE A 174 2.94 -7.19 -20.97
CA PHE A 174 1.70 -6.46 -21.21
C PHE A 174 0.54 -7.45 -21.23
N GLY A 175 -0.39 -7.32 -20.29
CA GLY A 175 -1.66 -8.03 -20.26
C GLY A 175 -2.76 -7.28 -21.00
N SER A 176 -4.00 -7.76 -20.86
CA SER A 176 -5.16 -7.29 -21.65
C SER A 176 -5.30 -5.76 -21.67
N PRO A 177 -5.26 -5.04 -20.53
CA PRO A 177 -5.50 -3.59 -20.54
C PRO A 177 -4.52 -2.81 -21.41
N TYR A 178 -3.27 -3.27 -21.51
CA TYR A 178 -2.25 -2.64 -22.35
C TYR A 178 -2.27 -3.15 -23.78
N ILE A 179 -2.70 -4.39 -24.01
CA ILE A 179 -2.95 -4.92 -25.35
C ILE A 179 -4.10 -4.16 -26.01
N ASP A 180 -5.16 -3.85 -25.26
CA ASP A 180 -6.29 -3.04 -25.73
C ASP A 180 -5.87 -1.59 -25.98
N LEU A 181 -5.01 -1.03 -25.13
CA LEU A 181 -4.48 0.33 -25.27
C LEU A 181 -3.60 0.48 -26.53
N PHE A 182 -2.65 -0.43 -26.75
CA PHE A 182 -1.66 -0.30 -27.82
C PHE A 182 -2.04 -1.02 -29.11
N GLY A 183 -2.86 -2.06 -29.03
CA GLY A 183 -3.11 -3.02 -30.10
C GLY A 183 -2.10 -4.17 -30.08
N ARG A 184 -2.62 -5.40 -30.17
CA ARG A 184 -1.84 -6.65 -30.15
C ARG A 184 -0.73 -6.68 -31.21
N GLU A 185 -1.08 -6.38 -32.47
CA GLU A 185 -0.14 -6.39 -33.59
C GLU A 185 0.98 -5.37 -33.39
N LYS A 186 0.63 -4.20 -32.87
CA LYS A 186 1.58 -3.11 -32.61
C LYS A 186 2.59 -3.48 -31.54
N LEU A 187 2.15 -4.16 -30.48
CA LEU A 187 3.04 -4.70 -29.45
C LEU A 187 3.95 -5.79 -30.04
N LEU A 188 3.40 -6.77 -30.77
CA LEU A 188 4.16 -7.87 -31.39
C LEU A 188 5.20 -7.38 -32.41
N SER A 189 4.93 -6.27 -33.10
CA SER A 189 5.83 -5.66 -34.08
C SER A 189 6.77 -4.61 -33.48
N ALA A 190 6.81 -4.45 -32.15
CA ALA A 190 7.63 -3.42 -31.52
C ALA A 190 9.13 -3.64 -31.80
N PRO A 191 9.92 -2.56 -32.05
CA PRO A 191 11.33 -2.63 -32.44
C PRO A 191 12.24 -2.94 -31.24
N ALA A 192 12.05 -4.10 -30.61
CA ALA A 192 12.81 -4.61 -29.47
C ALA A 192 13.63 -5.85 -29.88
N HIS A 193 14.60 -6.24 -29.04
CA HIS A 193 15.40 -7.44 -29.30
C HIS A 193 14.56 -8.72 -29.40
N ARG A 194 13.54 -8.83 -28.53
CA ARG A 194 12.62 -9.96 -28.56
C ARG A 194 11.24 -9.53 -28.12
N VAL A 195 10.22 -9.96 -28.85
CA VAL A 195 8.81 -9.84 -28.48
C VAL A 195 8.14 -11.19 -28.71
N TRP A 196 7.30 -11.64 -27.77
CA TRP A 196 6.56 -12.89 -27.97
C TRP A 196 5.25 -12.98 -27.18
N GLU A 197 4.36 -13.77 -27.77
CA GLU A 197 3.11 -14.35 -27.27
C GLU A 197 3.22 -15.35 -26.10
N THR A 198 2.58 -15.19 -24.94
CA THR A 198 2.30 -16.34 -24.06
C THR A 198 1.04 -17.11 -24.46
N PRO A 199 0.87 -18.38 -24.03
CA PRO A 199 -0.39 -19.09 -24.20
C PRO A 199 -1.59 -18.40 -23.51
N SER A 200 -1.34 -17.62 -22.45
CA SER A 200 -2.35 -16.80 -21.76
C SER A 200 -2.69 -15.50 -22.49
N GLY A 201 -2.06 -15.21 -23.63
CA GLY A 201 -2.31 -14.01 -24.43
C GLY A 201 -1.61 -12.74 -23.94
N GLN A 202 -0.63 -12.85 -23.04
CA GLN A 202 0.19 -11.72 -22.62
C GLN A 202 1.38 -11.55 -23.56
N ILE A 203 1.80 -10.31 -23.80
CA ILE A 203 2.93 -10.02 -24.67
C ILE A 203 4.15 -9.63 -23.83
N PHE A 204 5.24 -10.38 -23.99
CA PHE A 204 6.52 -10.04 -23.41
C PHE A 204 7.37 -9.24 -24.39
N LEU A 205 8.05 -8.22 -23.88
CA LEU A 205 8.96 -7.36 -24.62
C LEU A 205 10.30 -7.30 -23.89
N GLN A 206 11.40 -7.50 -24.63
CA GLN A 206 12.77 -7.43 -24.13
C GLN A 206 13.58 -6.48 -25.02
N LEU A 207 14.10 -5.39 -24.45
CA LEU A 207 14.77 -4.32 -25.21
C LEU A 207 16.08 -4.79 -25.86
N THR A 208 16.96 -5.44 -25.11
CA THR A 208 18.28 -5.90 -25.57
C THR A 208 18.55 -7.33 -25.13
N SER A 209 19.62 -7.95 -25.62
CA SER A 209 19.93 -9.36 -25.33
C SER A 209 20.26 -9.64 -23.87
N SER A 210 20.82 -8.67 -23.12
CA SER A 210 21.19 -8.88 -21.72
C SER A 210 20.70 -7.74 -20.81
N LEU A 211 20.25 -8.11 -19.62
CA LEU A 211 19.82 -7.16 -18.58
C LEU A 211 20.96 -6.21 -18.17
N PHE A 212 22.19 -6.71 -18.26
CA PHE A 212 23.41 -6.00 -17.92
C PHE A 212 23.85 -5.00 -18.99
N ASP A 213 23.17 -4.95 -20.14
CA ASP A 213 23.42 -3.92 -21.14
C ASP A 213 23.03 -2.53 -20.58
N LEU A 214 22.19 -2.46 -19.54
CA LEU A 214 21.92 -1.21 -18.82
C LEU A 214 23.17 -0.60 -18.18
N GLU A 215 24.12 -1.43 -17.74
CA GLU A 215 25.39 -0.97 -17.17
C GLU A 215 26.47 -0.79 -18.25
N HIS A 216 26.54 -1.72 -19.20
CA HIS A 216 27.65 -1.77 -20.16
C HIS A 216 27.39 -1.01 -21.46
N ASP A 217 26.13 -0.82 -21.84
CA ASP A 217 25.71 -0.17 -23.10
C ASP A 217 24.35 0.55 -22.93
N TYR A 218 24.29 1.45 -21.95
CA TYR A 218 23.06 2.18 -21.60
C TYR A 218 22.46 2.91 -22.81
N GLU A 219 23.32 3.50 -23.65
CA GLU A 219 22.91 4.27 -24.82
C GLU A 219 22.18 3.39 -25.85
N HIS A 220 22.63 2.16 -26.09
CA HIS A 220 21.92 1.22 -26.96
C HIS A 220 20.55 0.84 -26.38
N VAL A 221 20.49 0.54 -25.08
CA VAL A 221 19.21 0.24 -24.39
C VAL A 221 18.27 1.44 -24.48
N HIS A 222 18.76 2.65 -24.24
CA HIS A 222 17.97 3.87 -24.27
C HIS A 222 17.45 4.21 -25.67
N LYS A 223 18.28 4.10 -26.71
CA LYS A 223 17.83 4.29 -28.10
C LYS A 223 16.76 3.27 -28.48
N THR A 224 16.91 2.02 -28.05
CA THR A 224 15.90 0.99 -28.31
C THR A 224 14.60 1.27 -27.56
N ARG A 225 14.70 1.71 -26.30
CA ARG A 225 13.56 2.18 -25.49
C ARG A 225 12.77 3.29 -26.18
N GLU A 226 13.44 4.34 -26.67
CA GLU A 226 12.75 5.45 -27.32
C GLU A 226 12.10 5.02 -28.63
N ARG A 227 12.75 4.18 -29.45
CA ARG A 227 12.13 3.60 -30.65
C ARG A 227 10.87 2.79 -30.33
N VAL A 228 10.88 2.01 -29.25
CA VAL A 228 9.69 1.28 -28.79
C VAL A 228 8.58 2.25 -28.36
N LYS A 229 8.91 3.30 -27.61
CA LYS A 229 7.92 4.32 -27.19
C LYS A 229 7.32 5.07 -28.38
N GLU A 230 8.14 5.47 -29.33
CA GLU A 230 7.71 6.10 -30.58
C GLU A 230 6.79 5.17 -31.37
N HIS A 231 7.17 3.90 -31.51
CA HIS A 231 6.36 2.88 -32.17
C HIS A 231 5.00 2.74 -31.48
N LEU A 232 4.96 2.48 -30.17
CA LEU A 232 3.74 2.24 -29.40
C LEU A 232 2.83 3.47 -29.26
N GLY A 233 3.38 4.67 -29.37
CA GLY A 233 2.67 5.94 -29.17
C GLY A 233 3.20 6.64 -27.92
N ALA A 234 3.93 7.74 -28.13
CA ALA A 234 4.65 8.45 -27.07
C ALA A 234 3.72 9.13 -26.04
N ASP A 235 2.41 9.11 -26.25
CA ASP A 235 1.39 9.70 -25.40
C ASP A 235 0.88 8.80 -24.28
N ALA A 236 1.24 7.52 -24.28
CA ALA A 236 1.02 6.62 -23.14
C ALA A 236 2.10 6.76 -22.06
N PHE A 237 3.24 7.37 -22.39
CA PHE A 237 4.42 7.44 -21.54
C PHE A 237 4.60 8.81 -20.91
N TYR A 238 5.12 8.85 -19.68
CA TYR A 238 5.43 10.11 -19.00
C TYR A 238 6.31 11.03 -19.86
N LYS A 239 5.93 12.30 -19.93
CA LYS A 239 6.74 13.37 -20.51
C LYS A 239 6.60 14.63 -19.66
N PRO A 240 7.71 15.27 -19.26
CA PRO A 240 7.63 16.52 -18.52
C PRO A 240 6.73 17.53 -19.22
N ARG A 241 5.88 18.22 -18.45
CA ARG A 241 4.93 19.26 -18.91
C ARG A 241 3.74 18.78 -19.74
N ARG A 242 3.55 17.47 -19.92
CA ARG A 242 2.32 16.93 -20.52
C ARG A 242 1.28 16.65 -19.43
N SER A 243 0.05 17.11 -19.65
CA SER A 243 -1.07 16.97 -18.69
C SER A 243 -2.00 15.80 -19.01
N THR A 244 -2.06 15.36 -20.26
CA THR A 244 -2.99 14.32 -20.75
C THR A 244 -2.23 13.15 -21.36
N TYR A 245 -2.59 11.94 -20.95
CA TYR A 245 -1.96 10.70 -21.40
C TYR A 245 -3.04 9.67 -21.75
N HIS A 246 -2.69 8.74 -22.64
CA HIS A 246 -3.51 7.55 -22.89
C HIS A 246 -3.09 6.47 -21.90
N ALA A 247 -3.95 6.19 -20.93
CA ALA A 247 -3.75 5.16 -19.92
C ALA A 247 -4.73 4.01 -20.11
N PRO A 248 -4.37 2.78 -19.72
CA PRO A 248 -5.28 1.65 -19.82
C PRO A 248 -6.44 1.77 -18.84
N ARG A 249 -7.54 1.09 -19.15
CA ARG A 249 -8.64 0.87 -18.20
C ARG A 249 -8.44 -0.48 -17.55
N PHE A 250 -8.32 -0.49 -16.23
CA PHE A 250 -8.12 -1.73 -15.47
C PHE A 250 -9.47 -2.29 -15.01
N GLU A 251 -9.75 -3.54 -15.35
CA GLU A 251 -10.92 -4.30 -14.91
C GLU A 251 -10.61 -5.06 -13.62
N ILE A 252 -10.30 -4.32 -12.55
CA ILE A 252 -10.01 -4.91 -11.24
C ILE A 252 -11.34 -5.13 -10.52
N GLN A 253 -11.64 -6.38 -10.19
CA GLN A 253 -12.89 -6.73 -9.52
C GLN A 253 -12.98 -6.01 -8.17
N HIS A 254 -14.01 -5.17 -8.01
CA HIS A 254 -14.38 -4.65 -6.71
C HIS A 254 -15.12 -5.76 -5.98
N ARG A 255 -14.50 -6.35 -4.97
CA ARG A 255 -15.19 -7.30 -4.11
C ARG A 255 -15.97 -6.49 -3.09
N GLU A 256 -17.30 -6.62 -3.08
CA GLU A 256 -18.07 -6.16 -1.93
C GLU A 256 -17.63 -6.97 -0.71
N VAL A 257 -16.82 -6.35 0.14
CA VAL A 257 -16.47 -6.92 1.42
C VAL A 257 -17.55 -6.48 2.37
N ALA A 258 -18.36 -7.42 2.84
CA ALA A 258 -19.15 -7.18 4.04
C ALA A 258 -18.17 -6.69 5.12
N PRO A 259 -18.41 -5.52 5.74
CA PRO A 259 -17.46 -4.93 6.67
C PRO A 259 -17.05 -5.98 7.71
N ALA A 260 -15.73 -6.16 7.90
CA ALA A 260 -15.17 -7.23 8.73
C ALA A 260 -15.70 -7.20 10.17
N ILE A 261 -16.18 -6.04 10.59
CA ILE A 261 -16.92 -5.81 11.82
C ILE A 261 -18.18 -5.06 11.41
N ASP A 262 -19.33 -5.49 11.88
CA ASP A 262 -20.57 -4.70 11.78
C ASP A 262 -20.27 -3.26 12.25
N PRO A 263 -20.41 -2.25 11.38
CA PRO A 263 -20.10 -0.87 11.73
C PRO A 263 -20.82 -0.41 13.00
N GLN A 264 -22.05 -0.90 13.24
CA GLN A 264 -22.78 -0.60 14.46
C GLN A 264 -22.08 -1.23 15.67
N ARG A 265 -21.66 -2.50 15.58
CA ARG A 265 -20.92 -3.17 16.65
C ARG A 265 -19.55 -2.52 16.92
N ALA A 266 -18.82 -2.11 15.88
CA ALA A 266 -17.55 -1.39 16.04
C ALA A 266 -17.78 -0.04 16.75
N LEU A 267 -18.84 0.67 16.36
CA LEU A 267 -19.23 1.93 16.97
C LEU A 267 -19.68 1.74 18.43
N GLU A 268 -20.49 0.74 18.74
CA GLU A 268 -20.91 0.43 20.12
C GLU A 268 -19.71 0.04 21.00
N ALA A 269 -18.75 -0.73 20.46
CA ALA A 269 -17.52 -1.05 21.19
C ALA A 269 -16.66 0.20 21.48
N LEU A 270 -16.55 1.10 20.50
CA LEU A 270 -15.86 2.37 20.67
C LEU A 270 -16.55 3.27 21.70
N LYS A 271 -17.89 3.36 21.64
CA LYS A 271 -18.70 4.09 22.63
C LYS A 271 -18.49 3.54 24.03
N SER A 272 -18.59 2.22 24.21
CA SER A 272 -18.41 1.57 25.52
C SER A 272 -17.02 1.87 26.09
N ASN A 273 -15.96 1.73 25.28
CA ASN A 273 -14.59 2.00 25.73
C ASN A 273 -14.39 3.47 26.12
N LEU A 274 -14.90 4.41 25.32
CA LEU A 274 -14.86 5.84 25.65
C LEU A 274 -15.63 6.14 26.93
N GLN A 275 -16.84 5.59 27.10
CA GLN A 275 -17.65 5.76 28.30
C GLN A 275 -16.94 5.24 29.56
N ASP A 276 -16.38 4.03 29.50
CA ASP A 276 -15.64 3.42 30.62
C ASP A 276 -14.45 4.27 31.03
N ARG A 277 -13.68 4.76 30.05
CA ARG A 277 -12.46 5.54 30.31
C ARG A 277 -12.75 6.93 30.84
N VAL A 278 -13.78 7.60 30.32
CA VAL A 278 -14.15 8.90 30.86
C VAL A 278 -14.76 8.74 32.26
N SER A 279 -15.59 7.73 32.49
CA SER A 279 -16.10 7.41 33.83
C SER A 279 -14.96 7.15 34.83
N ALA A 280 -13.94 6.38 34.43
CA ALA A 280 -12.74 6.16 35.23
C ALA A 280 -11.96 7.46 35.50
N ALA A 281 -11.86 8.35 34.51
CA ALA A 281 -11.17 9.62 34.64
C ALA A 281 -11.85 10.60 35.60
N LEU A 282 -13.19 10.68 35.54
CA LEU A 282 -14.00 11.51 36.44
C LEU A 282 -13.91 11.00 37.88
N THR A 283 -14.02 9.69 38.07
CA THR A 283 -13.98 9.06 39.39
C THR A 283 -12.63 9.27 40.09
N THR A 284 -11.54 9.26 39.31
CA THR A 284 -10.18 9.38 39.84
C THR A 284 -9.63 10.81 39.81
N GLY A 285 -10.37 11.78 39.26
CA GLY A 285 -9.87 13.13 38.96
C GLY A 285 -8.68 13.15 37.99
N LYS A 286 -8.42 12.03 37.31
CA LYS A 286 -7.24 11.81 36.47
C LYS A 286 -7.69 11.17 35.16
N LEU A 287 -7.72 11.95 34.09
CA LEU A 287 -7.71 11.37 32.75
C LEU A 287 -6.34 10.73 32.56
N HIS A 288 -6.27 9.41 32.72
CA HIS A 288 -5.08 8.64 32.38
C HIS A 288 -4.78 8.93 30.92
N ARG A 289 -3.75 9.77 30.69
CA ARG A 289 -3.19 9.96 29.37
C ARG A 289 -2.91 8.56 28.83
N PRO A 290 -3.21 8.28 27.55
CA PRO A 290 -2.53 7.16 26.93
C PRO A 290 -1.05 7.41 27.21
N LEU A 291 -0.38 6.42 27.81
CA LEU A 291 1.04 6.28 27.52
C LEU A 291 1.04 6.24 26.00
N ALA A 292 1.41 7.35 25.39
CA ALA A 292 1.97 7.29 24.07
C ALA A 292 3.17 6.39 24.30
N ALA A 293 2.97 5.08 24.12
CA ALA A 293 4.03 4.23 23.71
C ALA A 293 4.61 5.02 22.54
N ARG A 294 5.78 5.63 22.75
CA ARG A 294 6.67 5.85 21.65
C ARG A 294 6.74 4.46 21.06
N MET A 295 6.00 4.24 19.97
CA MET A 295 5.99 2.98 19.25
C MET A 295 7.37 2.87 18.64
N ASP A 296 8.36 2.57 19.46
CA ASP A 296 9.52 1.88 18.97
C ASP A 296 9.01 0.50 18.56
N LYS A 297 9.21 0.16 17.29
CA LYS A 297 8.70 -1.06 16.65
C LYS A 297 9.26 -2.35 17.27
N ARG A 298 10.05 -2.27 18.35
CA ARG A 298 10.94 -3.35 18.79
C ARG A 298 10.42 -4.25 19.89
N GLU A 299 9.45 -3.87 20.72
CA GLU A 299 9.08 -4.70 21.89
C GLU A 299 7.56 -4.83 22.07
N ARG A 300 7.03 -6.02 21.71
CA ARG A 300 5.76 -6.55 22.19
C ARG A 300 6.08 -7.78 23.04
N VAL A 301 6.11 -7.62 24.36
CA VAL A 301 5.67 -8.55 25.43
C VAL A 301 6.25 -8.07 26.79
N VAL A 302 5.32 -7.59 27.64
CA VAL A 302 5.17 -7.70 29.12
C VAL A 302 6.10 -6.94 30.11
N ASN A 303 5.42 -6.09 30.91
CA ASN A 303 5.62 -5.52 32.26
C ASN A 303 6.85 -4.65 32.61
N HIS A 304 6.62 -3.37 32.93
CA HIS A 304 6.41 -2.91 34.32
C HIS A 304 5.86 -1.47 34.40
N GLU A 305 5.35 -1.16 35.59
CA GLU A 305 4.70 0.07 36.05
C GLU A 305 5.54 1.33 35.85
N LEU A 306 4.85 2.43 35.51
CA LEU A 306 5.23 3.74 36.03
C LEU A 306 3.96 4.57 36.21
N GLN A 307 3.43 4.60 37.43
CA GLN A 307 2.51 5.65 37.86
C GLN A 307 3.33 6.94 38.01
N GLN A 308 3.22 7.84 37.03
CA GLN A 308 3.40 9.26 37.31
C GLN A 308 2.08 9.96 37.07
N ALA A 309 1.35 10.14 38.16
CA ALA A 309 0.25 11.09 38.23
C ALA A 309 0.85 12.50 38.14
N ILE A 310 0.90 13.07 36.94
CA ILE A 310 1.09 14.50 36.78
C ILE A 310 -0.24 15.16 37.17
N LEU A 311 -0.28 15.75 38.37
CA LEU A 311 -1.31 16.69 38.79
C LEU A 311 -1.16 17.95 37.94
N LEU A 312 -1.99 18.05 36.90
CA LEU A 312 -2.31 19.33 36.28
C LEU A 312 -3.82 19.49 36.40
N THR A 313 -4.25 20.58 37.03
CA THR A 313 -5.62 21.10 36.89
C THR A 313 -5.80 21.43 35.41
N LYS A 314 -6.34 20.47 34.65
CA LYS A 314 -6.56 20.63 33.22
C LYS A 314 -7.73 21.57 32.98
N THR A 315 -7.54 22.52 32.09
CA THR A 315 -8.62 23.34 31.57
C THR A 315 -9.53 22.49 30.67
N GLU A 316 -10.72 22.99 30.34
CA GLU A 316 -11.64 22.35 29.40
C GLU A 316 -10.95 22.07 28.04
N GLU A 317 -10.13 23.02 27.57
CA GLU A 317 -9.37 22.93 26.33
C GLU A 317 -8.28 21.83 26.38
N ASP A 318 -7.67 21.61 27.55
CA ASP A 318 -6.73 20.50 27.78
C ASP A 318 -7.42 19.13 27.76
N ILE A 319 -8.66 19.05 28.25
CA ILE A 319 -9.47 17.82 28.24
C ILE A 319 -9.88 17.49 26.80
N VAL A 320 -10.37 18.48 26.04
CA VAL A 320 -10.73 18.33 24.62
C VAL A 320 -9.53 17.87 23.80
N THR A 321 -8.37 18.50 24.01
CA THR A 321 -7.13 18.17 23.29
C THR A 321 -6.65 16.74 23.61
N ASP A 322 -6.74 16.30 24.87
CA ASP A 322 -6.38 14.94 25.25
C ASP A 322 -7.39 13.89 24.73
N ILE A 323 -8.68 14.22 24.66
CA ILE A 323 -9.71 13.37 24.02
C ILE A 323 -9.42 13.25 22.52
N GLU A 324 -9.20 14.35 21.81
CA GLU A 324 -8.84 14.36 20.38
C GLU A 324 -7.60 13.50 20.08
N ARG A 325 -6.57 13.63 20.92
CA ARG A 325 -5.32 12.90 20.75
C ARG A 325 -5.49 11.42 21.02
N THR A 326 -6.22 11.06 22.07
CA THR A 326 -6.53 9.66 22.41
C THR A 326 -7.36 9.01 21.31
N PHE A 327 -8.34 9.75 20.79
CA PHE A 327 -9.19 9.30 19.70
C PHE A 327 -8.40 9.08 18.40
N LYS A 328 -7.50 10.00 18.03
CA LYS A 328 -6.60 9.79 16.87
C LYS A 328 -5.75 8.53 17.01
N ILE A 329 -5.36 8.16 18.23
CA ILE A 329 -4.58 6.94 18.49
C ILE A 329 -5.45 5.68 18.38
N GLU A 330 -6.70 5.72 18.85
CA GLU A 330 -7.60 4.56 18.81
C GLU A 330 -8.32 4.40 17.47
N ALA A 331 -8.62 5.48 16.76
CA ALA A 331 -9.13 5.47 15.38
C ALA A 331 -8.23 4.61 14.47
N LEU A 332 -6.91 4.70 14.67
CA LEU A 332 -5.91 3.87 13.99
C LEU A 332 -6.01 2.36 14.32
N THR A 333 -6.70 1.98 15.40
CA THR A 333 -6.92 0.59 15.81
C THR A 333 -8.28 0.01 15.40
N VAL A 334 -9.24 0.85 14.97
CA VAL A 334 -10.61 0.41 14.58
C VAL A 334 -10.95 0.69 13.11
N SER A 335 -9.95 0.86 12.23
CA SER A 335 -10.13 1.16 10.79
C SER A 335 -10.84 2.49 10.52
N ILE A 336 -10.62 3.49 11.38
CA ILE A 336 -11.09 4.87 11.16
C ILE A 336 -9.96 5.63 10.46
N ALA A 337 -10.19 6.01 9.20
CA ALA A 337 -9.24 6.71 8.34
C ALA A 337 -8.92 8.14 8.83
N GLY A 338 -9.85 8.77 9.56
CA GLY A 338 -9.66 10.13 10.09
C GLY A 338 -10.73 10.54 11.11
N GLY A 339 -10.36 11.50 11.97
CA GLY A 339 -11.27 12.09 12.96
C GLY A 339 -10.92 13.55 13.24
N ILE A 340 -11.90 14.44 13.17
CA ILE A 340 -11.78 15.85 13.56
C ILE A 340 -12.79 16.12 14.66
N ALA A 341 -12.33 16.51 15.85
CA ALA A 341 -13.21 17.09 16.85
C ALA A 341 -13.17 18.61 16.78
N ARG A 342 -14.28 19.25 17.13
CA ARG A 342 -14.37 20.70 17.28
C ARG A 342 -15.20 21.03 18.51
N PRO A 343 -14.75 21.94 19.37
CA PRO A 343 -15.63 22.55 20.35
C PRO A 343 -16.71 23.34 19.60
N THR A 344 -17.94 23.19 20.07
CA THR A 344 -19.17 23.79 19.55
C THR A 344 -20.04 24.17 20.73
N SER A 345 -21.04 25.01 20.51
CA SER A 345 -22.05 25.31 21.53
C SER A 345 -23.42 25.11 20.92
N HIS A 346 -24.30 24.45 21.66
CA HIS A 346 -25.66 24.12 21.22
C HIS A 346 -26.66 24.64 22.23
N THR A 347 -27.85 25.00 21.79
CA THR A 347 -28.95 25.36 22.69
C THR A 347 -29.88 24.16 22.82
N VAL A 348 -29.99 23.62 24.03
CA VAL A 348 -30.90 22.52 24.36
C VAL A 348 -31.87 23.05 25.42
N ASP A 349 -33.18 22.99 25.13
CA ASP A 349 -34.24 23.50 26.01
C ASP A 349 -34.01 24.94 26.52
N GLY A 350 -33.51 25.80 25.63
CA GLY A 350 -33.25 27.22 25.92
C GLY A 350 -31.99 27.49 26.73
N ARG A 351 -31.14 26.48 26.99
CA ARG A 351 -29.84 26.63 27.66
C ARG A 351 -28.70 26.36 26.70
N THR A 352 -27.69 27.22 26.70
CA THR A 352 -26.45 26.99 25.94
C THR A 352 -25.59 25.96 26.66
N VAL A 353 -25.30 24.87 25.97
CA VAL A 353 -24.44 23.78 26.42
C VAL A 353 -23.19 23.77 25.57
N SER A 354 -22.03 23.59 26.20
CA SER A 354 -20.80 23.30 25.48
C SER A 354 -20.87 21.89 24.93
N ALA A 355 -20.39 21.71 23.70
CA ALA A 355 -20.40 20.42 23.04
C ALA A 355 -19.11 20.18 22.24
N ILE A 356 -18.76 18.92 22.03
CA ILE A 356 -17.70 18.51 21.13
C ILE A 356 -18.36 17.81 19.95
N GLN A 357 -18.25 18.38 18.75
CA GLN A 357 -18.68 17.74 17.52
C GLN A 357 -17.51 16.99 16.91
N MET A 358 -17.67 15.69 16.69
CA MET A 358 -16.65 14.84 16.08
C MET A 358 -17.12 14.34 14.73
N HIS A 359 -16.33 14.58 13.70
CA HIS A 359 -16.49 13.99 12.37
C HIS A 359 -15.58 12.78 12.27
N LEU A 360 -16.16 11.60 12.10
CA LEU A 360 -15.45 10.34 11.94
C LEU A 360 -15.53 9.87 10.49
N GLU A 361 -14.43 9.42 9.93
CA GLU A 361 -14.35 8.81 8.60
C GLU A 361 -13.78 7.40 8.74
N HIS A 362 -14.58 6.38 8.44
CA HIS A 362 -14.16 4.98 8.40
C HIS A 362 -13.49 4.64 7.06
N GLU A 363 -12.55 3.69 7.05
CA GLU A 363 -11.81 3.26 5.84
C GLU A 363 -12.71 2.76 4.70
N SER A 364 -13.94 2.33 5.00
CA SER A 364 -14.96 1.97 4.01
C SER A 364 -15.70 3.18 3.40
N GLY A 365 -15.32 4.41 3.73
CA GLY A 365 -15.95 5.65 3.27
C GLY A 365 -17.18 6.09 4.06
N TYR A 366 -17.55 5.36 5.12
CA TYR A 366 -18.64 5.75 6.01
C TYR A 366 -18.21 6.92 6.90
N CYS A 367 -18.99 8.01 6.87
CA CYS A 367 -18.77 9.17 7.72
C CYS A 367 -19.88 9.29 8.76
N GLN A 368 -19.54 9.62 10.01
CA GLN A 368 -20.53 9.87 11.05
C GLN A 368 -20.15 11.06 11.93
N ASN A 369 -21.16 11.87 12.26
CA ASN A 369 -21.02 12.97 13.20
C ASN A 369 -21.45 12.48 14.59
N LEU A 370 -20.54 12.55 15.55
CA LEU A 370 -20.87 12.34 16.96
C LEU A 370 -20.94 13.71 17.64
N LEU A 371 -22.02 14.00 18.35
CA LEU A 371 -22.13 15.21 19.15
C LEU A 371 -22.11 14.83 20.63
N PHE A 372 -21.14 15.39 21.36
CA PHE A 372 -20.99 15.23 22.80
C PHE A 372 -21.41 16.53 23.49
N THR A 373 -22.64 16.65 23.96
CA THR A 373 -23.11 17.82 24.74
C THR A 373 -22.88 17.57 26.21
N TYR A 374 -22.41 18.52 27.01
CA TYR A 374 -22.31 18.32 28.45
C TYR A 374 -22.88 19.49 29.27
N ASN A 375 -23.60 19.16 30.34
CA ASN A 375 -24.18 20.12 31.28
C ASN A 375 -23.29 20.24 32.54
N GLN A 376 -23.29 21.41 33.18
CA GLN A 376 -22.71 21.63 34.50
C GLN A 376 -23.84 21.70 35.55
N PRO A 377 -23.76 21.01 36.70
CA PRO A 377 -22.70 20.06 37.07
C PRO A 377 -22.77 18.78 36.22
N PHE A 378 -21.59 18.20 35.97
CA PHE A 378 -21.41 17.14 35.00
C PHE A 378 -21.82 15.77 35.57
N ASP A 379 -23.07 15.37 35.31
CA ASP A 379 -23.67 14.14 35.85
C ASP A 379 -23.32 12.87 35.02
N GLY A 380 -22.32 12.96 34.15
CA GLY A 380 -21.76 11.85 33.36
C GLY A 380 -22.26 11.79 31.90
N PHE A 381 -21.57 10.99 31.09
CA PHE A 381 -21.79 10.90 29.63
C PHE A 381 -23.11 10.23 29.20
N LYS A 382 -23.90 9.74 30.15
CA LYS A 382 -25.06 8.89 29.88
C LYS A 382 -26.15 9.62 29.07
N ASP A 383 -26.24 10.94 29.25
CA ASP A 383 -27.22 11.81 28.59
C ASP A 383 -26.58 12.77 27.56
N CYS A 384 -25.28 12.59 27.28
CA CYS A 384 -24.45 13.57 26.57
C CYS A 384 -24.21 13.25 25.08
N ILE A 385 -24.69 12.11 24.57
CA ILE A 385 -24.34 11.62 23.23
C ILE A 385 -25.59 11.58 22.36
N SER A 386 -25.77 12.57 21.48
CA SER A 386 -26.78 12.49 20.41
C SER A 386 -26.11 12.10 19.10
N LEU A 387 -26.63 11.08 18.43
CA LEU A 387 -26.16 10.66 17.11
C LEU A 387 -27.19 11.06 16.05
N GLU A 388 -26.80 11.96 15.15
CA GLU A 388 -27.54 12.18 13.93
C GLU A 388 -26.83 11.47 12.77
N PRO A 389 -27.32 10.31 12.31
CA PRO A 389 -26.83 9.70 11.09
C PRO A 389 -27.20 10.60 9.91
N GLN A 390 -26.19 11.13 9.21
CA GLN A 390 -26.38 11.82 7.94
C GLN A 390 -26.05 10.82 6.82
N PRO A 391 -26.98 10.50 5.90
CA PRO A 391 -26.66 9.67 4.74
C PRO A 391 -25.62 10.39 3.86
N TYR A 392 -24.54 9.69 3.52
CA TYR A 392 -23.51 10.22 2.65
C TYR A 392 -24.03 10.28 1.21
N ILE A 393 -24.28 11.50 0.70
CA ILE A 393 -24.54 11.74 -0.72
C ILE A 393 -23.19 11.83 -1.44
N TYR A 394 -22.87 10.82 -2.25
CA TYR A 394 -21.63 10.66 -3.03
C TYR A 394 -21.43 11.72 -4.15
N GLU A 395 -22.16 12.83 -4.16
CA GLU A 395 -22.20 13.76 -5.29
C GLU A 395 -21.04 14.77 -5.33
N ARG A 396 -20.28 14.96 -4.24
CA ARG A 396 -19.31 16.07 -4.18
C ARG A 396 -18.00 15.87 -4.96
N HIS A 397 -17.66 14.64 -5.37
CA HIS A 397 -16.44 14.38 -6.13
C HIS A 397 -16.63 13.94 -7.59
N ALA A 398 -17.86 13.69 -8.03
CA ALA A 398 -18.15 13.36 -9.44
C ALA A 398 -18.11 14.58 -10.39
N ARG A 399 -18.01 15.82 -9.87
CA ARG A 399 -18.00 17.05 -10.70
C ARG A 399 -16.61 17.61 -11.05
N LYS A 400 -15.51 16.90 -10.73
CA LYS A 400 -14.14 17.34 -11.07
C LYS A 400 -13.17 16.20 -11.38
N ILE A 401 -13.57 15.24 -12.21
CA ILE A 401 -12.63 14.36 -12.93
C ILE A 401 -13.00 14.40 -14.40
#